data_AF-A0A353XWJ5-F1
#
_entry.id   AF-A0A353XWJ5-F1
#
_cell.length_a   1.000
_cell.length_b   1.000
_cell.length_c   1.000
_cell.angle_alpha   90.00
_cell.angle_beta   90.00
_cell.angle_gamma   90.00
#
_symmetry.space_group_name_H-M   'P 1'
#
loop_
_entity.id
_entity.type
_entity.pdbx_description
1 polymer ?
#
loop_
_entity_poly.entity_id
_entity_poly.type
_entity_poly.pdbx_seq_one_letter_code
_entity_poly.pdbx_strand_id
1 'polypeptide(L)'
;MLEIKNRTSGETLATVDADTLSNVDWREMHLSEANLSNMDLSGARLDFADLVDADLSGANLQGAVLCGAHLEGANLSGANLSKARIGGNTRSNAATLEGANLSSADLSSADLRFAIVSQANLAGAILTNADMCNADMHNSNLSGATAHHALLIDTNLREVDLSNADFRDCHLNGAILTKANLSGMTLESDHEEDFSAMNLANLDGANMTGVHMHNISATDCIMRRVNLTDADLSNAVLSGTIMRNANVTNANFEGVELATVTMDFSNFSQALNAEIPDYKRNLR
;
A
#
# COMPACT_ATOMS: atom_id res chain seq x y z
N MET A 1 -34.71 6.31 -17.70
CA MET A 1 -34.00 7.59 -17.49
C MET A 1 -33.70 7.78 -16.01
N LEU A 2 -32.42 7.66 -15.63
CA LEU A 2 -31.91 7.82 -14.28
C LEU A 2 -31.24 9.20 -14.16
N GLU A 3 -31.48 9.89 -13.05
CA GLU A 3 -30.87 11.20 -12.77
C GLU A 3 -29.69 11.04 -11.81
N ILE A 4 -28.53 11.56 -12.21
CA ILE A 4 -27.37 11.69 -11.33
C ILE A 4 -27.40 13.08 -10.74
N LYS A 5 -27.41 13.17 -9.41
CA LYS A 5 -27.63 14.42 -8.67
C LYS A 5 -26.38 14.84 -7.93
N ASN A 6 -26.17 16.13 -7.79
CA ASN A 6 -25.19 16.68 -6.85
C ASN A 6 -25.61 16.29 -5.42
N ARG A 7 -24.64 15.83 -4.62
CA ARG A 7 -24.84 15.31 -3.26
C ARG A 7 -25.32 16.35 -2.25
N THR A 8 -25.10 17.63 -2.53
CA THR A 8 -25.45 18.75 -1.64
C THR A 8 -26.65 19.54 -2.15
N SER A 9 -26.62 19.98 -3.41
CA SER A 9 -27.68 20.83 -3.98
C SER A 9 -28.90 20.04 -4.47
N GLY A 10 -28.74 18.75 -4.77
CA GLY A 10 -29.78 17.91 -5.39
C GLY A 10 -30.06 18.23 -6.86
N GLU A 11 -29.29 19.13 -7.46
CA GLU A 11 -29.39 19.47 -8.88
C GLU A 11 -28.96 18.27 -9.74
N THR A 12 -29.65 18.07 -10.87
CA THR A 12 -29.30 17.02 -11.83
C THR A 12 -28.02 17.42 -12.58
N LEU A 13 -26.95 16.67 -12.35
CA LEU A 13 -25.67 16.81 -13.05
C LEU A 13 -25.70 16.12 -14.42
N ALA A 14 -26.32 14.94 -14.47
CA ALA A 14 -26.43 14.16 -15.68
C ALA A 14 -27.71 13.31 -15.68
N THR A 15 -28.15 12.98 -16.88
CA THR A 15 -29.33 12.15 -17.10
C THR A 15 -28.97 11.00 -18.02
N VAL A 16 -29.18 9.77 -17.56
CA VAL A 16 -28.80 8.56 -18.28
C VAL A 16 -30.03 7.84 -18.76
N ASP A 17 -30.14 7.64 -20.06
CA ASP A 17 -31.22 6.84 -20.64
C ASP A 17 -30.85 5.35 -20.62
N ALA A 18 -30.87 4.77 -19.42
CA ALA A 18 -30.64 3.35 -19.19
C ALA A 18 -31.54 2.85 -18.05
N ASP A 19 -31.75 1.53 -18.03
CA ASP A 19 -32.45 0.84 -16.94
C ASP A 19 -31.53 0.57 -15.74
N THR A 20 -30.21 0.55 -15.97
CA THR A 20 -29.18 0.30 -14.95
C THR A 20 -27.97 1.21 -15.21
N LEU A 21 -27.13 1.39 -14.20
CA LEU A 21 -25.83 2.07 -14.33
C LEU A 21 -24.65 1.10 -14.48
N SER A 22 -24.92 -0.22 -14.48
CA SER A 22 -23.89 -1.22 -14.80
C SER A 22 -23.46 -1.10 -16.26
N ASN A 23 -22.17 -1.28 -16.53
CA ASN A 23 -21.54 -1.21 -17.85
C ASN A 23 -21.80 0.11 -18.61
N VAL A 24 -22.21 1.17 -17.90
CA VAL A 24 -22.47 2.46 -18.51
C VAL A 24 -21.17 3.10 -19.02
N ASP A 25 -21.26 3.84 -20.11
CA ASP A 25 -20.15 4.60 -20.66
C ASP A 25 -20.24 6.06 -20.21
N TRP A 26 -19.43 6.41 -19.21
CA TRP A 26 -19.34 7.73 -18.58
C TRP A 26 -17.94 8.33 -18.70
N ARG A 27 -17.20 7.92 -19.73
CA ARG A 27 -15.88 8.49 -20.00
C ARG A 27 -15.97 10.00 -20.16
N GLU A 28 -15.03 10.71 -19.54
CA GLU A 28 -14.90 12.17 -19.61
C GLU A 28 -16.12 12.95 -19.07
N MET A 29 -17.03 12.32 -18.33
CA MET A 29 -18.19 13.01 -17.77
C MET A 29 -17.82 13.90 -16.58
N HIS A 30 -18.52 15.04 -16.46
CA HIS A 30 -18.44 15.92 -15.30
C HIS A 30 -19.43 15.47 -14.22
N LEU A 31 -18.92 14.78 -13.21
CA LEU A 31 -19.67 14.18 -12.10
C LEU A 31 -19.09 14.60 -10.74
N SER A 32 -18.41 15.74 -10.67
CA SER A 32 -17.92 16.29 -9.41
C SER A 32 -19.07 16.47 -8.42
N GLU A 33 -18.84 16.09 -7.18
CA GLU A 33 -19.84 16.07 -6.11
C GLU A 33 -21.09 15.22 -6.42
N ALA A 34 -21.05 14.31 -7.38
CA ALA A 34 -22.19 13.43 -7.66
C ALA A 34 -22.50 12.52 -6.46
N ASN A 35 -23.78 12.29 -6.21
CA ASN A 35 -24.24 11.22 -5.33
C ASN A 35 -24.39 9.93 -6.14
N LEU A 36 -23.40 9.05 -5.99
CA LEU A 36 -23.33 7.72 -6.59
C LEU A 36 -23.32 6.62 -5.50
N SER A 37 -23.70 6.97 -4.28
CA SER A 37 -23.65 6.07 -3.13
C SER A 37 -24.57 4.87 -3.34
N ASN A 38 -24.08 3.68 -2.98
CA ASN A 38 -24.77 2.39 -3.09
C ASN A 38 -25.28 2.04 -4.50
N MET A 39 -24.81 2.73 -5.55
CA MET A 39 -25.19 2.43 -6.92
C MET A 39 -24.44 1.22 -7.47
N ASP A 40 -25.10 0.48 -8.38
CA ASP A 40 -24.44 -0.56 -9.17
C ASP A 40 -23.79 0.06 -10.41
N LEU A 41 -22.48 0.24 -10.34
CA LEU A 41 -21.59 0.75 -11.39
C LEU A 41 -20.64 -0.35 -11.88
N SER A 42 -21.02 -1.63 -11.71
CA SER A 42 -20.19 -2.76 -12.10
C SER A 42 -19.89 -2.71 -13.60
N GLY A 43 -18.61 -2.86 -13.96
CA GLY A 43 -18.13 -2.77 -15.34
C GLY A 43 -18.28 -1.39 -16.00
N ALA A 44 -18.67 -0.34 -15.26
CA ALA A 44 -18.78 1.02 -15.81
C ALA A 44 -17.45 1.52 -16.35
N ARG A 45 -17.52 2.35 -17.40
CA ARG A 45 -16.36 3.03 -17.98
C ARG A 45 -16.36 4.48 -17.52
N LEU A 46 -15.44 4.79 -16.63
CA LEU A 46 -15.24 6.10 -16.00
C LEU A 46 -13.86 6.68 -16.36
N ASP A 47 -13.26 6.21 -17.47
CA ASP A 47 -11.97 6.72 -17.91
C ASP A 47 -12.03 8.26 -18.02
N PHE A 48 -11.09 8.96 -17.38
CA PHE A 48 -11.02 10.43 -17.37
C PHE A 48 -12.27 11.17 -16.87
N ALA A 49 -13.19 10.48 -16.18
CA ALA A 49 -14.33 11.14 -15.56
C ALA A 49 -13.87 12.04 -14.40
N ASP A 50 -14.54 13.17 -14.25
CA ASP A 50 -14.37 14.07 -13.11
C ASP A 50 -15.33 13.63 -12.00
N LEU A 51 -14.78 13.02 -10.95
CA LEU A 51 -15.48 12.50 -9.77
C LEU A 51 -14.96 13.15 -8.48
N VAL A 52 -14.38 14.35 -8.59
CA VAL A 52 -13.86 15.10 -7.44
C VAL A 52 -14.97 15.29 -6.41
N ASP A 53 -14.68 14.97 -5.15
CA ASP A 53 -15.62 15.04 -4.02
C ASP A 53 -16.95 14.26 -4.20
N ALA A 54 -17.02 13.33 -5.17
CA ALA A 54 -18.19 12.48 -5.38
C ALA A 54 -18.37 11.50 -4.20
N ASP A 55 -19.64 11.19 -3.91
CA ASP A 55 -19.98 10.16 -2.93
C ASP A 55 -20.23 8.82 -3.64
N LEU A 56 -19.25 7.92 -3.56
CA LEU A 56 -19.26 6.56 -4.10
C LEU A 56 -19.32 5.52 -2.95
N SER A 57 -19.73 5.93 -1.76
CA SER A 57 -19.74 5.03 -0.59
C SER A 57 -20.67 3.85 -0.81
N GLY A 58 -20.16 2.65 -0.51
CA GLY A 58 -20.87 1.39 -0.74
C GLY A 58 -21.21 1.08 -2.20
N ALA A 59 -20.71 1.85 -3.18
CA ALA A 59 -20.97 1.59 -4.59
C ALA A 59 -20.32 0.27 -5.04
N ASN A 60 -20.98 -0.43 -5.96
CA ASN A 60 -20.40 -1.58 -6.62
C ASN A 60 -19.67 -1.12 -7.89
N LEU A 61 -18.34 -1.03 -7.82
CA LEU A 61 -17.43 -0.68 -8.93
C LEU A 61 -16.65 -1.91 -9.41
N GLN A 62 -17.15 -3.12 -9.14
CA GLN A 62 -16.46 -4.35 -9.54
C GLN A 62 -16.17 -4.35 -11.04
N GLY A 63 -14.91 -4.54 -11.40
CA GLY A 63 -14.46 -4.55 -12.80
C GLY A 63 -14.63 -3.22 -13.55
N ALA A 64 -14.97 -2.13 -12.87
CA ALA A 64 -15.06 -0.82 -13.49
C ALA A 64 -13.68 -0.33 -13.97
N VAL A 65 -13.68 0.55 -14.96
CA VAL A 65 -12.46 1.15 -15.52
C VAL A 65 -12.44 2.63 -15.16
N LEU A 66 -11.50 3.03 -14.31
CA LEU A 66 -11.31 4.39 -13.80
C LEU A 66 -9.94 4.96 -14.21
N CYS A 67 -9.32 4.44 -15.28
CA CYS A 67 -8.02 4.92 -15.74
C CYS A 67 -8.06 6.43 -16.01
N GLY A 68 -7.18 7.19 -15.36
CA GLY A 68 -7.11 8.65 -15.50
C GLY A 68 -8.28 9.42 -14.88
N ALA A 69 -9.16 8.77 -14.11
CA ALA A 69 -10.25 9.46 -13.42
C ALA A 69 -9.72 10.37 -12.31
N HIS A 70 -10.44 11.48 -12.07
CA HIS A 70 -10.18 12.43 -10.99
C HIS A 70 -11.10 12.08 -9.81
N LEU A 71 -10.54 11.48 -8.77
CA LEU A 71 -11.21 10.99 -7.56
C LEU A 71 -10.69 11.71 -6.30
N GLU A 72 -10.10 12.88 -6.46
CA GLU A 72 -9.61 13.71 -5.37
C GLU A 72 -10.73 13.97 -4.36
N GLY A 73 -10.48 13.67 -3.09
CA GLY A 73 -11.47 13.83 -2.02
C GLY A 73 -12.71 12.92 -2.09
N ALA A 74 -12.82 12.05 -3.10
CA ALA A 74 -13.98 11.18 -3.28
C ALA A 74 -14.15 10.21 -2.09
N ASN A 75 -15.41 9.93 -1.75
CA ASN A 75 -15.75 8.97 -0.70
C ASN A 75 -16.04 7.60 -1.30
N LEU A 76 -15.09 6.68 -1.23
CA LEU A 76 -15.17 5.28 -1.70
C LEU A 76 -15.28 4.30 -0.52
N SER A 77 -15.70 4.76 0.66
CA SER A 77 -15.74 3.92 1.86
C SER A 77 -16.65 2.72 1.67
N GLY A 78 -16.12 1.53 1.98
CA GLY A 78 -16.83 0.26 1.80
C GLY A 78 -17.24 -0.05 0.35
N ALA A 79 -16.72 0.67 -0.66
CA ALA A 79 -17.01 0.38 -2.06
C ALA A 79 -16.35 -0.95 -2.48
N ASN A 80 -16.99 -1.65 -3.41
CA ASN A 80 -16.41 -2.83 -4.05
C ASN A 80 -15.68 -2.40 -5.33
N LEU A 81 -14.36 -2.31 -5.27
CA LEU A 81 -13.45 -2.04 -6.40
C LEU A 81 -12.71 -3.32 -6.84
N SER A 82 -13.22 -4.50 -6.49
CA SER A 82 -12.57 -5.76 -6.85
C SER A 82 -12.40 -5.86 -8.36
N LYS A 83 -11.19 -6.21 -8.81
CA LYS A 83 -10.79 -6.29 -10.22
C LYS A 83 -10.95 -4.98 -11.01
N ALA A 84 -11.15 -3.84 -10.34
CA ALA A 84 -11.22 -2.55 -11.01
C ALA A 84 -9.87 -2.18 -11.63
N ARG A 85 -9.92 -1.43 -12.73
CA ARG A 85 -8.74 -0.85 -13.38
C ARG A 85 -8.68 0.63 -13.04
N ILE A 86 -7.93 0.97 -12.00
CA ILE A 86 -7.84 2.33 -11.46
C ILE A 86 -6.57 3.01 -12.02
N GLY A 87 -5.46 2.28 -12.03
CA GLY A 87 -4.18 2.69 -12.58
C GLY A 87 -4.10 2.63 -14.10
N GLY A 88 -2.90 2.91 -14.62
CA GLY A 88 -2.59 2.93 -16.05
C GLY A 88 -1.42 2.02 -16.41
N ASN A 89 -1.06 1.99 -17.69
CA ASN A 89 0.22 1.43 -18.16
C ASN A 89 1.37 2.46 -18.12
N THR A 90 1.04 3.73 -17.92
CA THR A 90 1.95 4.87 -17.81
C THR A 90 1.43 5.87 -16.79
N ARG A 91 2.31 6.71 -16.23
CA ARG A 91 1.93 7.78 -15.28
C ARG A 91 0.92 8.79 -15.86
N SER A 92 0.90 9.00 -17.18
CA SER A 92 -0.04 9.93 -17.84
C SER A 92 -1.50 9.46 -17.78
N ASN A 93 -1.72 8.19 -17.46
CA ASN A 93 -3.03 7.56 -17.41
C ASN A 93 -3.40 7.17 -15.97
N ALA A 94 -2.62 7.67 -14.99
CA ALA A 94 -2.87 7.42 -13.58
C ALA A 94 -4.17 8.10 -13.15
N ALA A 95 -5.02 7.37 -12.44
CA ALA A 95 -6.08 8.01 -11.67
C ALA A 95 -5.50 8.75 -10.46
N THR A 96 -6.17 9.83 -10.07
CA THR A 96 -5.82 10.62 -8.89
C THR A 96 -6.86 10.37 -7.80
N LEU A 97 -6.46 9.67 -6.75
CA LEU A 97 -7.22 9.38 -5.53
C LEU A 97 -6.64 10.15 -4.34
N GLU A 98 -6.01 11.30 -4.59
CA GLU A 98 -5.36 12.08 -3.53
C GLU A 98 -6.39 12.47 -2.46
N GLY A 99 -6.11 12.11 -1.21
CA GLY A 99 -6.99 12.37 -0.07
C GLY A 99 -8.31 11.59 -0.07
N ALA A 100 -8.53 10.65 -1.01
CA ALA A 100 -9.76 9.87 -1.08
C ALA A 100 -9.96 8.98 0.15
N ASN A 101 -11.22 8.71 0.50
CA ASN A 101 -11.56 7.78 1.57
C ASN A 101 -11.88 6.40 0.99
N LEU A 102 -10.94 5.46 1.08
CA LEU A 102 -11.06 4.04 0.71
C LEU A 102 -11.11 3.12 1.93
N SER A 103 -11.47 3.64 3.11
CA SER A 103 -11.55 2.81 4.32
C SER A 103 -12.48 1.61 4.12
N SER A 104 -11.96 0.44 4.46
CA SER A 104 -12.64 -0.85 4.30
C SER A 104 -13.12 -1.18 2.87
N ALA A 105 -12.60 -0.49 1.84
CA ALA A 105 -12.92 -0.82 0.45
C ALA A 105 -12.29 -2.16 0.04
N ASP A 106 -12.98 -2.89 -0.84
CA ASP A 106 -12.45 -4.11 -1.45
C ASP A 106 -11.73 -3.75 -2.76
N LEU A 107 -10.40 -3.76 -2.74
CA LEU A 107 -9.51 -3.53 -3.87
C LEU A 107 -8.84 -4.84 -4.33
N SER A 108 -9.44 -6.00 -4.00
CA SER A 108 -8.87 -7.31 -4.34
C SER A 108 -8.65 -7.41 -5.84
N SER A 109 -7.41 -7.78 -6.22
CA SER A 109 -6.97 -7.89 -7.62
C SER A 109 -7.14 -6.61 -8.45
N ALA A 110 -7.23 -5.44 -7.82
CA ALA A 110 -7.29 -4.17 -8.54
C ALA A 110 -5.94 -3.84 -9.19
N ASP A 111 -5.98 -3.23 -10.37
CA ASP A 111 -4.82 -2.64 -11.02
C ASP A 111 -4.72 -1.16 -10.59
N LEU A 112 -3.75 -0.87 -9.71
CA LEU A 112 -3.44 0.44 -9.14
C LEU A 112 -2.09 0.97 -9.65
N ARG A 113 -1.51 0.37 -10.69
CA ARG A 113 -0.20 0.77 -11.19
C ARG A 113 -0.18 2.24 -11.58
N PHE A 114 0.88 2.93 -11.15
CA PHE A 114 1.07 4.36 -11.33
C PHE A 114 0.00 5.28 -10.71
N ALA A 115 -1.03 4.75 -10.03
CA ALA A 115 -2.08 5.58 -9.42
C ALA A 115 -1.49 6.54 -8.38
N ILE A 116 -2.09 7.73 -8.26
CA ILE A 116 -1.74 8.71 -7.25
C ILE A 116 -2.73 8.55 -6.10
N VAL A 117 -2.31 7.91 -5.02
CA VAL A 117 -3.13 7.56 -3.85
C VAL A 117 -2.56 8.24 -2.58
N SER A 118 -1.81 9.32 -2.77
CA SER A 118 -1.18 10.08 -1.69
C SER A 118 -2.23 10.62 -0.73
N GLN A 119 -1.90 10.65 0.56
CA GLN A 119 -2.77 11.18 1.63
C GLN A 119 -4.15 10.50 1.77
N ALA A 120 -4.41 9.42 1.05
CA ALA A 120 -5.68 8.71 1.11
C ALA A 120 -5.82 7.90 2.40
N ASN A 121 -7.08 7.62 2.79
CA ASN A 121 -7.40 6.73 3.89
C ASN A 121 -7.79 5.35 3.37
N LEU A 122 -6.91 4.36 3.49
CA LEU A 122 -7.12 2.94 3.16
C LEU A 122 -7.17 2.05 4.42
N ALA A 123 -7.50 2.62 5.59
CA ALA A 123 -7.54 1.85 6.83
C ALA A 123 -8.47 0.64 6.70
N GLY A 124 -7.94 -0.55 7.02
CA GLY A 124 -8.66 -1.82 6.91
C GLY A 124 -9.09 -2.21 5.49
N ALA A 125 -8.54 -1.60 4.43
CA ALA A 125 -8.84 -1.99 3.06
C ALA A 125 -8.33 -3.41 2.74
N ILE A 126 -8.97 -4.06 1.77
CA ILE A 126 -8.59 -5.39 1.26
C ILE A 126 -7.88 -5.21 -0.08
N LEU A 127 -6.59 -5.47 -0.12
CA LEU A 127 -5.67 -5.28 -1.25
C LEU A 127 -5.09 -6.62 -1.74
N THR A 128 -5.71 -7.75 -1.39
CA THR A 128 -5.25 -9.08 -1.76
C THR A 128 -5.09 -9.20 -3.29
N ASN A 129 -3.89 -9.61 -3.74
CA ASN A 129 -3.47 -9.67 -5.15
C ASN A 129 -3.51 -8.33 -5.92
N ALA A 130 -3.58 -7.18 -5.26
CA ALA A 130 -3.58 -5.89 -5.95
C ALA A 130 -2.19 -5.59 -6.54
N ASP A 131 -2.17 -4.97 -7.72
CA ASP A 131 -0.94 -4.51 -8.36
C ASP A 131 -0.80 -2.99 -8.17
N MET A 132 0.07 -2.59 -7.26
CA MET A 132 0.38 -1.21 -6.90
C MET A 132 1.76 -0.77 -7.39
N CYS A 133 2.36 -1.48 -8.36
CA CYS A 133 3.70 -1.15 -8.83
C CYS A 133 3.75 0.30 -9.33
N ASN A 134 4.81 1.03 -8.95
CA ASN A 134 5.03 2.43 -9.29
C ASN A 134 3.95 3.42 -8.82
N ALA A 135 3.00 3.00 -7.98
CA ALA A 135 2.01 3.91 -7.41
C ALA A 135 2.66 4.90 -6.43
N ASP A 136 2.00 6.06 -6.24
CA ASP A 136 2.39 7.03 -5.23
C ASP A 136 1.40 7.01 -4.07
N MET A 137 1.80 6.48 -2.92
CA MET A 137 0.98 6.30 -1.73
C MET A 137 1.56 7.01 -0.50
N HIS A 138 2.44 8.00 -0.71
CA HIS A 138 3.06 8.69 0.42
C HIS A 138 2.01 9.37 1.32
N ASN A 139 2.28 9.41 2.62
CA ASN A 139 1.38 9.96 3.65
C ASN A 139 -0.02 9.30 3.74
N SER A 140 -0.26 8.17 3.08
CA SER A 140 -1.55 7.47 3.18
C SER A 140 -1.65 6.62 4.45
N ASN A 141 -2.87 6.26 4.82
CA ASN A 141 -3.15 5.38 5.96
C ASN A 141 -3.58 4.00 5.47
N LEU A 142 -2.73 2.99 5.61
CA LEU A 142 -3.00 1.56 5.37
C LEU A 142 -3.03 0.75 6.69
N SER A 143 -3.25 1.41 7.84
CA SER A 143 -3.30 0.69 9.12
C SER A 143 -4.36 -0.41 9.11
N GLY A 144 -3.97 -1.60 9.55
CA GLY A 144 -4.81 -2.79 9.56
C GLY A 144 -5.28 -3.29 8.18
N ALA A 145 -4.72 -2.79 7.08
CA ALA A 145 -5.04 -3.30 5.74
C ALA A 145 -4.53 -4.74 5.56
N THR A 146 -5.21 -5.49 4.69
CA THR A 146 -4.78 -6.83 4.28
C THR A 146 -4.34 -6.79 2.82
N ALA A 147 -3.14 -7.25 2.50
CA ALA A 147 -2.54 -7.08 1.18
C ALA A 147 -1.89 -8.36 0.66
N HIS A 148 -2.33 -9.54 1.08
CA HIS A 148 -1.72 -10.82 0.68
C HIS A 148 -1.43 -10.90 -0.82
N HIS A 149 -0.21 -11.29 -1.20
CA HIS A 149 0.24 -11.40 -2.59
C HIS A 149 0.21 -10.09 -3.40
N ALA A 150 0.15 -8.92 -2.75
CA ALA A 150 0.19 -7.65 -3.45
C ALA A 150 1.58 -7.32 -4.01
N LEU A 151 1.60 -6.60 -5.13
CA LEU A 151 2.83 -6.10 -5.76
C LEU A 151 2.99 -4.61 -5.48
N LEU A 152 4.07 -4.24 -4.80
CA LEU A 152 4.43 -2.87 -4.43
C LEU A 152 5.84 -2.49 -4.94
N ILE A 153 6.20 -3.00 -6.13
CA ILE A 153 7.52 -2.78 -6.72
C ILE A 153 7.65 -1.30 -7.12
N ASP A 154 8.73 -0.66 -6.68
CA ASP A 154 9.01 0.77 -6.89
C ASP A 154 7.89 1.72 -6.42
N THR A 155 7.06 1.29 -5.46
CA THR A 155 5.97 2.09 -4.89
C THR A 155 6.52 3.11 -3.91
N ASN A 156 6.02 4.35 -3.98
CA ASN A 156 6.34 5.38 -2.99
C ASN A 156 5.43 5.24 -1.77
N LEU A 157 6.00 4.74 -0.67
CA LEU A 157 5.35 4.51 0.63
C LEU A 157 5.98 5.41 1.71
N ARG A 158 6.54 6.56 1.34
CA ARG A 158 7.17 7.47 2.31
C ARG A 158 6.14 7.95 3.31
N GLU A 159 6.48 7.90 4.60
CA GLU A 159 5.62 8.38 5.70
C GLU A 159 4.21 7.74 5.70
N VAL A 160 4.07 6.55 5.10
CA VAL A 160 2.83 5.77 5.14
C VAL A 160 2.61 5.18 6.53
N ASP A 161 1.35 5.00 6.94
CA ASP A 161 1.00 4.19 8.10
C ASP A 161 0.58 2.78 7.66
N LEU A 162 1.41 1.78 7.96
CA LEU A 162 1.17 0.35 7.75
C LEU A 162 1.03 -0.40 9.08
N SER A 163 0.75 0.31 10.19
CA SER A 163 0.68 -0.32 11.50
C SER A 163 -0.38 -1.42 11.56
N ASN A 164 0.03 -2.58 12.10
CA ASN A 164 -0.78 -3.79 12.19
C ASN A 164 -1.35 -4.29 10.85
N ALA A 165 -0.79 -3.87 9.72
CA ALA A 165 -1.19 -4.37 8.42
C ALA A 165 -0.63 -5.77 8.16
N ASP A 166 -1.35 -6.56 7.36
CA ASP A 166 -0.96 -7.92 6.97
C ASP A 166 -0.55 -7.94 5.50
N PHE A 167 0.76 -8.05 5.28
CA PHE A 167 1.43 -7.99 3.98
C PHE A 167 2.15 -9.33 3.70
N ARG A 168 1.63 -10.46 4.17
CA ARG A 168 2.21 -11.76 3.81
C ARG A 168 2.25 -11.96 2.30
N ASP A 169 3.31 -12.61 1.86
CA ASP A 169 3.57 -12.96 0.46
C ASP A 169 3.65 -11.75 -0.50
N CYS A 170 3.99 -10.57 0.00
CA CYS A 170 4.09 -9.33 -0.79
C CYS A 170 5.47 -9.10 -1.39
N HIS A 171 5.49 -8.37 -2.51
CA HIS A 171 6.73 -7.91 -3.15
C HIS A 171 6.88 -6.38 -3.03
N LEU A 172 7.82 -5.90 -2.21
CA LEU A 172 8.15 -4.49 -1.99
C LEU A 172 9.53 -4.11 -2.56
N ASN A 173 10.02 -4.82 -3.57
CA ASN A 173 11.34 -4.54 -4.14
C ASN A 173 11.42 -3.09 -4.65
N GLY A 174 12.49 -2.38 -4.27
CA GLY A 174 12.69 -0.97 -4.65
C GLY A 174 11.71 0.02 -3.99
N ALA A 175 10.80 -0.43 -3.13
CA ALA A 175 9.83 0.45 -2.48
C ALA A 175 10.51 1.49 -1.58
N ILE A 176 9.92 2.69 -1.51
CA ILE A 176 10.41 3.80 -0.68
C ILE A 176 9.56 3.89 0.57
N LEU A 177 10.06 3.40 1.70
CA LEU A 177 9.40 3.33 3.02
C LEU A 177 10.06 4.30 4.03
N THR A 178 10.68 5.37 3.54
CA THR A 178 11.39 6.33 4.39
C THR A 178 10.42 6.92 5.42
N LYS A 179 10.77 6.83 6.72
CA LYS A 179 9.93 7.26 7.86
C LYS A 179 8.51 6.66 7.90
N ALA A 180 8.26 5.55 7.21
CA ALA A 180 7.00 4.84 7.32
C ALA A 180 6.80 4.27 8.74
N ASN A 181 5.54 4.07 9.13
CA ASN A 181 5.17 3.37 10.34
C ASN A 181 4.75 1.93 10.01
N LEU A 182 5.59 0.94 10.30
CA LEU A 182 5.35 -0.48 10.09
C LEU A 182 5.15 -1.24 11.42
N SER A 183 4.78 -0.55 12.50
CA SER A 183 4.72 -1.19 13.82
C SER A 183 3.69 -2.30 13.86
N GLY A 184 4.08 -3.51 14.30
CA GLY A 184 3.20 -4.68 14.32
C GLY A 184 2.80 -5.20 12.93
N MET A 185 3.38 -4.68 11.85
CA MET A 185 3.11 -5.17 10.51
C MET A 185 3.63 -6.61 10.35
N THR A 186 2.90 -7.42 9.60
CA THR A 186 3.32 -8.77 9.21
C THR A 186 3.80 -8.76 7.76
N LEU A 187 5.05 -9.13 7.53
CA LEU A 187 5.68 -9.25 6.21
C LEU A 187 6.58 -10.48 6.20
N GLU A 188 5.93 -11.62 6.11
CA GLU A 188 6.53 -12.96 6.14
C GLU A 188 5.91 -13.81 5.02
N SER A 189 6.40 -15.04 4.87
CA SER A 189 5.78 -16.03 4.01
C SER A 189 5.36 -17.24 4.85
N ASP A 190 4.14 -17.71 4.64
CA ASP A 190 3.62 -18.91 5.31
C ASP A 190 4.03 -20.21 4.58
N HIS A 191 4.60 -20.11 3.37
CA HIS A 191 4.94 -21.25 2.52
C HIS A 191 6.40 -21.21 2.05
N GLU A 192 7.10 -22.35 2.08
CA GLU A 192 8.50 -22.44 1.65
C GLU A 192 8.74 -22.01 0.18
N GLU A 193 7.70 -22.02 -0.65
CA GLU A 193 7.77 -21.61 -2.07
C GLU A 193 7.37 -20.14 -2.32
N ASP A 194 6.59 -19.54 -1.41
CA ASP A 194 6.19 -18.13 -1.53
C ASP A 194 7.27 -17.25 -0.89
N PHE A 195 7.54 -16.10 -1.50
CA PHE A 195 8.68 -15.28 -1.12
C PHE A 195 8.29 -13.82 -0.93
N SER A 196 7.98 -13.47 0.32
CA SER A 196 7.97 -12.07 0.72
C SER A 196 9.36 -11.47 0.50
N ALA A 197 9.41 -10.38 -0.26
CA ALA A 197 10.66 -9.74 -0.62
C ALA A 197 10.53 -8.22 -0.58
N MET A 198 11.61 -7.58 -0.14
CA MET A 198 11.72 -6.12 -0.11
C MET A 198 13.13 -5.67 -0.50
N ASN A 199 13.76 -6.41 -1.40
CA ASN A 199 15.12 -6.13 -1.84
C ASN A 199 15.25 -4.70 -2.38
N LEU A 200 16.37 -4.03 -2.10
CA LEU A 200 16.64 -2.65 -2.52
C LEU A 200 15.68 -1.60 -1.91
N ALA A 201 14.80 -1.97 -0.98
CA ALA A 201 13.88 -1.02 -0.36
C ALA A 201 14.61 -0.02 0.54
N ASN A 202 14.05 1.19 0.63
CA ASN A 202 14.58 2.25 1.48
C ASN A 202 13.66 2.53 2.68
N LEU A 203 14.10 2.09 3.86
CA LEU A 203 13.41 2.22 5.15
C LEU A 203 14.08 3.21 6.09
N ASP A 204 14.86 4.17 5.58
CA ASP A 204 15.58 5.11 6.45
C ASP A 204 14.62 5.84 7.43
N GLY A 205 14.90 5.70 8.72
CA GLY A 205 14.10 6.28 9.81
C GLY A 205 12.72 5.66 10.01
N ALA A 206 12.42 4.49 9.43
CA ALA A 206 11.13 3.83 9.60
C ALA A 206 10.94 3.27 11.03
N ASN A 207 9.69 3.29 11.51
CA ASN A 207 9.31 2.61 12.74
C ASN A 207 8.91 1.17 12.43
N MET A 208 9.65 0.21 12.94
CA MET A 208 9.45 -1.23 12.68
C MET A 208 9.32 -2.01 14.00
N THR A 209 8.79 -1.36 15.05
CA THR A 209 8.62 -2.00 16.36
C THR A 209 7.65 -3.16 16.27
N GLY A 210 8.05 -4.34 16.76
CA GLY A 210 7.22 -5.54 16.75
C GLY A 210 6.85 -6.03 15.35
N VAL A 211 7.60 -5.67 14.31
CA VAL A 211 7.35 -6.19 12.95
C VAL A 211 7.65 -7.68 12.91
N HIS A 212 6.82 -8.44 12.18
CA HIS A 212 7.03 -9.86 11.93
C HIS A 212 7.60 -10.03 10.52
N MET A 213 8.88 -10.42 10.44
CA MET A 213 9.66 -10.51 9.20
C MET A 213 10.51 -11.79 9.19
N HIS A 214 9.93 -12.92 9.61
CA HIS A 214 10.63 -14.21 9.51
C HIS A 214 10.74 -14.65 8.04
N ASN A 215 11.84 -15.32 7.69
CA ASN A 215 12.10 -15.90 6.37
C ASN A 215 11.98 -14.92 5.17
N ILE A 216 12.10 -13.61 5.41
CA ILE A 216 12.02 -12.61 4.34
C ILE A 216 13.36 -12.40 3.64
N SER A 217 13.35 -12.05 2.35
CA SER A 217 14.49 -11.40 1.71
C SER A 217 14.41 -9.89 1.73
N ALA A 218 15.35 -9.29 2.46
CA ALA A 218 15.57 -7.85 2.52
C ALA A 218 17.05 -7.57 2.21
N THR A 219 17.47 -7.94 1.00
CA THR A 219 18.84 -7.76 0.49
C THR A 219 19.03 -6.31 0.01
N ASP A 220 20.23 -5.76 0.21
CA ASP A 220 20.64 -4.42 -0.23
C ASP A 220 19.69 -3.29 0.21
N CYS A 221 19.04 -3.46 1.38
CA CYS A 221 18.11 -2.47 1.91
C CYS A 221 18.84 -1.32 2.60
N ILE A 222 18.21 -0.13 2.58
CA ILE A 222 18.62 0.99 3.42
C ILE A 222 17.76 0.97 4.68
N MET A 223 18.31 0.49 5.79
CA MET A 223 17.64 0.44 7.11
C MET A 223 18.38 1.32 8.14
N ARG A 224 18.78 2.51 7.71
CA ARG A 224 19.45 3.47 8.61
C ARG A 224 18.42 4.00 9.60
N ARG A 225 18.80 4.18 10.87
CA ARG A 225 17.95 4.80 11.91
C ARG A 225 16.58 4.13 12.09
N VAL A 226 16.42 2.88 11.68
CA VAL A 226 15.18 2.13 11.90
C VAL A 226 15.02 1.79 13.37
N ASN A 227 13.77 1.72 13.82
CA ASN A 227 13.44 1.22 15.14
C ASN A 227 12.88 -0.21 15.05
N LEU A 228 13.70 -1.21 15.32
CA LEU A 228 13.37 -2.64 15.28
C LEU A 228 13.10 -3.21 16.68
N THR A 229 12.75 -2.38 17.66
CA THR A 229 12.47 -2.88 19.01
C THR A 229 11.41 -4.00 18.97
N ASP A 230 11.73 -5.14 19.62
CA ASP A 230 10.87 -6.33 19.67
C ASP A 230 10.50 -6.94 18.29
N ALA A 231 11.23 -6.61 17.22
CA ALA A 231 11.01 -7.17 15.89
C ALA A 231 11.45 -8.64 15.79
N ASP A 232 10.77 -9.42 14.95
CA ASP A 232 11.21 -10.76 14.58
C ASP A 232 11.81 -10.75 13.17
N LEU A 233 13.12 -10.95 13.07
CA LEU A 233 13.87 -11.07 11.81
C LEU A 233 14.45 -12.48 11.66
N SER A 234 13.92 -13.47 12.36
CA SER A 234 14.46 -14.83 12.31
C SER A 234 14.53 -15.36 10.87
N ASN A 235 15.69 -15.88 10.50
CA ASN A 235 16.01 -16.40 9.16
C ASN A 235 15.85 -15.37 8.01
N ALA A 236 15.80 -14.07 8.33
CA ALA A 236 15.78 -13.03 7.30
C ALA A 236 17.11 -12.97 6.55
N VAL A 237 17.05 -12.84 5.22
CA VAL A 237 18.22 -12.62 4.37
C VAL A 237 18.48 -11.12 4.25
N LEU A 238 19.47 -10.63 4.99
CA LEU A 238 19.82 -9.20 5.07
C LEU A 238 21.11 -8.84 4.31
N SER A 239 21.51 -9.64 3.32
CA SER A 239 22.78 -9.44 2.62
C SER A 239 22.93 -8.03 2.06
N GLY A 240 24.05 -7.35 2.36
CA GLY A 240 24.31 -5.98 1.87
C GLY A 240 23.50 -4.87 2.55
N THR A 241 22.58 -5.21 3.46
CA THR A 241 21.71 -4.22 4.10
C THR A 241 22.47 -3.28 5.04
N ILE A 242 22.05 -2.01 5.05
CA ILE A 242 22.69 -0.94 5.80
C ILE A 242 21.84 -0.59 7.02
N MET A 243 22.20 -1.11 8.19
CA MET A 243 21.53 -0.92 9.48
C MET A 243 22.30 0.04 10.40
N ARG A 244 22.76 1.19 9.88
CA ARG A 244 23.50 2.17 10.72
C ARG A 244 22.57 2.91 11.68
N ASN A 245 22.97 3.06 12.94
CA ASN A 245 22.16 3.69 13.99
C ASN A 245 20.77 3.06 14.17
N ALA A 246 20.62 1.77 13.85
CA ALA A 246 19.38 1.05 14.07
C ALA A 246 19.23 0.72 15.55
N ASN A 247 18.02 0.89 16.09
CA ASN A 247 17.67 0.35 17.41
C ASN A 247 17.21 -1.10 17.24
N VAL A 248 17.98 -2.05 17.76
CA VAL A 248 17.74 -3.50 17.65
C VAL A 248 17.41 -4.14 19.00
N THR A 249 16.95 -3.34 19.97
CA THR A 249 16.63 -3.82 21.32
C THR A 249 15.59 -4.93 21.27
N ASN A 250 15.90 -6.09 21.84
CA ASN A 250 15.07 -7.31 21.86
C ASN A 250 14.68 -7.87 20.48
N ALA A 251 15.27 -7.37 19.39
CA ALA A 251 14.99 -7.90 18.06
C ALA A 251 15.58 -9.30 17.91
N ASN A 252 14.83 -10.25 17.35
CA ASN A 252 15.29 -11.62 17.11
C ASN A 252 16.06 -11.71 15.79
N PHE A 253 17.33 -12.12 15.86
CA PHE A 253 18.22 -12.31 14.70
C PHE A 253 18.66 -13.78 14.53
N GLU A 254 17.93 -14.73 15.10
CA GLU A 254 18.20 -16.15 14.90
C GLU A 254 18.32 -16.47 13.40
N GLY A 255 19.40 -17.16 13.00
CA GLY A 255 19.61 -17.56 11.60
C GLY A 255 19.98 -16.44 10.62
N VAL A 256 20.17 -15.20 11.08
CA VAL A 256 20.54 -14.08 10.19
C VAL A 256 22.05 -14.00 9.98
N GLU A 257 22.51 -14.03 8.72
CA GLU A 257 23.92 -13.84 8.38
C GLU A 257 24.35 -12.37 8.48
N LEU A 258 25.00 -12.03 9.59
CA LEU A 258 25.43 -10.67 9.90
C LEU A 258 26.78 -10.27 9.25
N ALA A 259 27.47 -11.16 8.54
CA ALA A 259 28.78 -10.87 7.95
C ALA A 259 28.74 -9.72 6.93
N THR A 260 27.68 -9.63 6.13
CA THR A 260 27.54 -8.68 5.03
C THR A 260 26.73 -7.42 5.40
N VAL A 261 26.07 -7.40 6.57
CA VAL A 261 25.26 -6.27 7.04
C VAL A 261 26.14 -5.14 7.59
N THR A 262 25.91 -3.89 7.19
CA THR A 262 26.58 -2.73 7.79
C THR A 262 25.85 -2.30 9.06
N MET A 263 26.50 -2.38 10.23
CA MET A 263 25.85 -2.21 11.55
C MET A 263 26.43 -1.07 12.40
N ASP A 264 27.18 -0.14 11.82
CA ASP A 264 27.87 0.92 12.58
C ASP A 264 26.89 1.70 13.47
N PHE A 265 27.28 1.95 14.73
CA PHE A 265 26.48 2.65 15.74
C PHE A 265 25.16 1.95 16.14
N SER A 266 25.00 0.65 15.83
CA SER A 266 23.84 -0.15 16.23
C SER A 266 24.22 -1.10 17.36
N ASN A 267 23.46 -1.07 18.46
CA ASN A 267 23.80 -1.83 19.66
C ASN A 267 23.29 -3.28 19.61
N PHE A 268 23.97 -4.14 18.86
CA PHE A 268 23.62 -5.57 18.74
C PHE A 268 23.81 -6.38 20.03
N SER A 269 24.40 -5.81 21.10
CA SER A 269 24.39 -6.47 22.42
C SER A 269 22.99 -6.54 23.05
N GLN A 270 22.03 -5.76 22.52
CA GLN A 270 20.63 -5.79 22.93
C GLN A 270 19.75 -6.63 22.01
N ALA A 271 20.31 -7.20 20.93
CA ALA A 271 19.60 -8.12 20.06
C ALA A 271 19.54 -9.53 20.65
N LEU A 272 18.49 -10.29 20.34
CA LEU A 272 18.33 -11.69 20.71
C LEU A 272 18.90 -12.59 19.60
N ASN A 273 19.55 -13.68 19.99
CA ASN A 273 20.04 -14.73 19.09
C ASN A 273 20.96 -14.27 17.94
N ALA A 274 21.56 -13.08 18.07
CA ALA A 274 22.44 -12.51 17.05
C ALA A 274 23.85 -13.14 17.10
N GLU A 275 24.26 -13.80 16.01
CA GLU A 275 25.62 -14.29 15.84
C GLU A 275 26.54 -13.18 15.29
N ILE A 276 27.08 -12.35 16.18
CA ILE A 276 27.93 -11.22 15.79
C ILE A 276 29.34 -11.72 15.42
N PRO A 277 29.82 -11.49 14.17
CA PRO A 277 31.18 -11.84 13.77
C PRO A 277 32.23 -11.17 14.66
N ASP A 278 33.29 -11.88 15.03
CA ASP A 278 34.30 -11.40 16.00
C ASP A 278 34.89 -10.03 15.62
N TYR A 279 35.12 -9.80 14.33
CA TYR A 279 35.65 -8.53 13.82
C TYR A 279 34.65 -7.36 13.85
N LYS A 280 33.37 -7.60 14.13
CA LYS A 280 32.33 -6.57 14.29
C LYS A 280 31.98 -6.24 15.73
N ARG A 281 32.34 -7.10 16.71
CA ARG A 281 31.95 -6.94 18.13
C ARG A 281 32.42 -5.63 18.78
N ASN A 282 33.45 -4.99 18.23
CA ASN A 282 34.03 -3.75 18.76
C ASN A 282 33.76 -2.51 17.90
N LEU A 283 32.94 -2.64 16.84
CA LEU A 283 32.51 -1.48 16.05
C LEU A 283 31.58 -0.65 16.94
N ARG A 284 32.08 0.52 17.38
CA ARG A 284 31.31 1.49 18.16
C ARG A 284 30.70 2.51 17.23
#